data_AF-A0A2E1QGK6-F1
#
_entry.id   AF-A0A2E1QGK6-F1
#
_cell.length_a   1.000
_cell.length_b   1.000
_cell.length_c   1.000
_cell.angle_alpha   90.00
_cell.angle_beta   90.00
_cell.angle_gamma   90.00
#
_symmetry.space_group_name_H-M   'P 1'
#
loop_
_entity.id
_entity.type
_entity.pdbx_description
1 polymer ?
#
loop_
_entity_poly.entity_id
_entity_poly.type
_entity_poly.pdbx_seq_one_letter_code
_entity_poly.pdbx_strand_id
1 'polypeptide(L)'
;MRINKTMKNIQIVIMFIVTLLIGQDSAPSEFWKSYSQEEKIAFINGAYGTVSKLKAHHKSEVRKQYMHDDNWVEPYYIERFYQIADEYLANEIGYNLKIVALHIDAFYSNSDNVNIPVMEALRIVSLMQDGDNKTANSRLLRAQQKHNQ
;
A
#
# COMPACT_ATOMS: atom_id res chain seq x y z
N MET A 1 -9.21 -9.36 -53.07
CA MET A 1 -10.36 -8.74 -52.40
C MET A 1 -9.91 -7.41 -51.81
N ARG A 2 -10.31 -6.27 -52.41
CA ARG A 2 -9.80 -4.93 -52.06
C ARG A 2 -10.68 -4.35 -50.95
N ILE A 3 -10.14 -4.21 -49.74
CA ILE A 3 -10.89 -3.61 -48.61
C ILE A 3 -11.18 -2.15 -48.96
N ASN A 4 -12.46 -1.77 -48.89
CA ASN A 4 -12.91 -0.42 -49.22
C ASN A 4 -12.35 0.59 -48.20
N LYS A 5 -11.96 1.78 -48.65
CA LYS A 5 -11.30 2.80 -47.80
C LYS A 5 -12.15 3.18 -46.57
N THR A 6 -13.48 3.18 -46.74
CA THR A 6 -14.46 3.39 -45.66
C THR A 6 -14.44 2.28 -44.61
N MET A 7 -14.31 1.01 -45.01
CA MET A 7 -14.21 -0.11 -44.08
C MET A 7 -12.90 -0.09 -43.28
N LYS A 8 -11.79 0.33 -43.92
CA LYS A 8 -10.50 0.49 -43.24
C LYS A 8 -10.56 1.60 -42.18
N ASN A 9 -11.23 2.72 -42.48
CA ASN A 9 -11.42 3.80 -41.51
C ASN A 9 -12.29 3.37 -40.31
N ILE A 10 -13.34 2.59 -40.55
CA ILE A 10 -14.19 2.03 -39.48
C ILE A 10 -13.39 1.07 -38.58
N GLN A 11 -12.55 0.21 -39.17
CA GLN A 11 -11.68 -0.70 -38.41
C GLN A 11 -10.71 0.06 -37.50
N ILE A 12 -10.12 1.16 -37.98
CA ILE A 12 -9.20 2.00 -37.19
C ILE A 12 -9.94 2.63 -36.00
N VAL A 13 -11.15 3.15 -36.21
CA VAL A 13 -11.96 3.73 -35.13
C VAL A 13 -12.33 2.68 -34.09
N ILE A 14 -12.73 1.48 -34.50
CA ILE A 14 -13.02 0.38 -33.58
C ILE A 14 -11.77 -0.01 -32.78
N MET A 15 -10.61 -0.10 -33.43
CA MET A 15 -9.35 -0.44 -32.77
C MET A 15 -8.96 0.62 -31.72
N PHE A 16 -9.20 1.90 -32.02
CA PHE A 16 -8.96 3.01 -31.10
C PHE A 16 -9.91 3.00 -29.89
N ILE A 17 -11.19 2.69 -30.10
CA ILE A 17 -12.17 2.55 -29.01
C ILE A 17 -11.82 1.37 -28.10
N VAL A 18 -11.38 0.25 -28.67
CA VAL A 18 -10.96 -0.93 -27.89
C VAL A 18 -9.74 -0.61 -27.00
N THR A 19 -8.76 0.15 -27.50
CA THR A 19 -7.60 0.54 -26.68
C THR A 19 -7.97 1.47 -25.52
N LEU A 20 -8.99 2.33 -25.68
CA LEU A 20 -9.46 3.21 -24.61
C LEU A 20 -10.21 2.46 -23.50
N LEU A 21 -10.81 1.31 -23.81
CA LEU A 21 -11.53 0.48 -22.84
C LEU A 21 -10.58 -0.41 -21.99
N ILE A 22 -9.42 -0.79 -22.55
CA ILE A 22 -8.44 -1.66 -21.87
C ILE A 22 -7.52 -0.86 -20.92
N GLY A 23 -7.43 0.46 -21.09
CA GLY A 23 -6.59 1.34 -20.28
C GLY A 23 -7.26 1.90 -19.01
N GLN A 24 -8.34 1.30 -18.51
CA GLN A 24 -8.93 1.74 -17.24
C GLN A 24 -7.98 1.41 -16.08
N ASP A 25 -7.73 2.41 -15.23
CA ASP A 25 -6.96 2.22 -14.00
C ASP A 25 -7.66 1.16 -13.14
N SER A 26 -6.95 0.06 -12.88
CA SER A 26 -7.49 -0.99 -12.01
C SER A 26 -7.55 -0.47 -10.57
N ALA A 27 -8.64 -0.79 -9.88
CA ALA A 27 -8.78 -0.40 -8.48
C ALA A 27 -7.63 -1.06 -7.66
N PRO A 28 -7.12 -0.43 -6.60
CA PRO A 28 -6.11 -1.04 -5.73
C PRO A 28 -6.48 -2.44 -5.24
N SER A 29 -7.77 -2.69 -5.00
CA SER A 29 -8.26 -4.02 -4.65
C SER A 29 -8.13 -5.04 -5.79
N GLU A 30 -8.24 -4.65 -7.05
CA GLU A 30 -8.03 -5.52 -8.22
C GLU A 30 -6.56 -5.85 -8.40
N PHE A 31 -5.67 -4.86 -8.23
CA PHE A 31 -4.23 -5.09 -8.17
C PHE A 31 -3.90 -6.16 -7.12
N TRP A 32 -4.42 -6.01 -5.90
CA TRP A 32 -4.19 -6.98 -4.82
C TRP A 32 -4.79 -8.37 -5.13
N LYS A 33 -6.03 -8.42 -5.62
CA LYS A 33 -6.73 -9.67 -5.98
C LYS A 33 -6.05 -10.42 -7.11
N SER A 34 -5.35 -9.72 -8.01
CA SER A 34 -4.65 -10.33 -9.14
C SER A 34 -3.44 -11.18 -8.72
N TYR A 35 -2.89 -10.94 -7.52
CA TYR A 35 -1.72 -11.66 -7.01
C TYR A 35 -2.11 -13.02 -6.42
N SER A 36 -1.30 -14.04 -6.69
CA SER A 36 -1.30 -15.29 -5.93
C SER A 36 -0.91 -15.05 -4.46
N GLN A 37 -1.19 -16.02 -3.59
CA GLN A 37 -0.81 -15.90 -2.18
C GLN A 37 0.70 -15.77 -1.98
N GLU A 38 1.52 -16.43 -2.80
CA GLU A 38 2.99 -16.32 -2.72
C GLU A 38 3.45 -14.91 -3.11
N GLU A 39 2.86 -14.32 -4.15
CA GLU A 39 3.17 -12.95 -4.58
C GLU A 39 2.72 -11.92 -3.54
N LYS A 40 1.56 -12.12 -2.89
CA LYS A 40 1.10 -11.28 -1.77
C LYS A 40 2.06 -11.32 -0.59
N ILE A 41 2.52 -12.51 -0.22
CA ILE A 41 3.52 -12.69 0.85
C ILE A 41 4.83 -12.00 0.47
N ALA A 42 5.30 -12.17 -0.77
CA ALA A 42 6.51 -11.51 -1.27
C ALA A 42 6.39 -9.99 -1.26
N PHE A 43 5.24 -9.45 -1.66
CA PHE A 43 4.95 -8.01 -1.60
C PHE A 43 5.04 -7.48 -0.17
N ILE A 44 4.36 -8.13 0.79
CA ILE A 44 4.38 -7.72 2.20
C ILE A 44 5.80 -7.80 2.76
N ASN A 45 6.54 -8.87 2.45
CA ASN A 45 7.92 -9.03 2.88
C ASN A 45 8.82 -7.89 2.34
N GLY A 46 8.65 -7.54 1.07
CA GLY A 46 9.34 -6.40 0.45
C GLY A 46 9.01 -5.09 1.16
N ALA A 47 7.72 -4.81 1.39
CA ALA A 47 7.28 -3.62 2.10
C ALA A 47 7.86 -3.55 3.53
N TYR A 48 7.78 -4.64 4.29
CA TYR A 48 8.32 -4.72 5.65
C TYR A 48 9.84 -4.52 5.66
N GLY A 49 10.55 -5.17 4.74
CA GLY A 49 11.99 -5.04 4.57
C GLY A 49 12.39 -3.59 4.24
N THR A 50 11.69 -2.95 3.31
CA THR A 50 11.95 -1.55 2.93
C THR A 50 11.69 -0.60 4.09
N VAL A 51 10.55 -0.69 4.78
CA VAL A 51 10.21 0.18 5.92
C VAL A 51 11.23 -0.01 7.05
N SER A 52 11.56 -1.26 7.38
CA SER A 52 12.55 -1.58 8.41
C SER A 52 13.94 -1.03 8.05
N LYS A 53 14.36 -1.18 6.78
CA LYS A 53 15.64 -0.69 6.30
C LYS A 53 15.72 0.84 6.32
N LEU A 54 14.67 1.53 5.88
CA LEU A 54 14.58 2.99 5.93
C LEU A 54 14.64 3.50 7.37
N LYS A 55 13.87 2.88 8.29
CA LYS A 55 13.91 3.21 9.71
C LYS A 55 15.31 3.00 10.31
N ALA A 56 15.95 1.88 10.02
CA ALA A 56 17.30 1.58 10.52
C ALA A 56 18.36 2.55 9.95
N HIS A 57 18.28 2.85 8.65
CA HIS A 57 19.18 3.81 8.01
C HIS A 57 19.01 5.21 8.63
N HIS A 58 17.76 5.67 8.78
CA HIS A 58 17.49 6.96 9.40
C HIS A 58 18.02 7.04 10.84
N LYS A 59 17.82 5.99 11.66
CA LYS A 59 18.40 5.91 13.02
C LYS A 59 19.92 6.04 13.01
N SER A 60 20.60 5.44 12.03
CA SER A 60 22.05 5.57 11.86
C SER A 60 22.46 7.01 11.57
N GLU A 61 21.74 7.71 10.67
CA GLU A 61 22.05 9.10 10.34
C GLU A 61 21.77 10.06 11.52
N VAL A 62 20.67 9.85 12.25
CA VAL A 62 20.35 10.64 13.44
C VAL A 62 21.42 10.46 14.52
N ARG A 63 21.89 9.22 14.74
CA ARG A 63 22.97 8.95 15.70
C ARG A 63 24.25 9.70 15.36
N LYS A 64 24.58 9.86 14.07
CA LYS A 64 25.76 10.64 13.65
C LYS A 64 25.62 12.11 14.03
N GLN A 65 24.42 12.68 13.93
CA GLN A 65 24.16 14.08 14.29
C GLN A 65 24.37 14.32 15.79
N TYR A 66 23.78 13.47 16.63
CA TYR A 66 23.97 13.51 18.09
C TYR A 66 25.44 13.37 18.50
N MET A 67 26.20 12.47 17.87
CA MET A 67 27.60 12.21 18.24
C MET A 67 28.54 13.41 17.99
N HIS A 68 28.10 14.43 17.26
CA HIS A 68 28.92 15.59 16.86
C HIS A 68 28.40 16.91 17.46
N ASP A 69 27.32 16.89 18.26
CA ASP A 69 26.73 18.08 18.87
C ASP A 69 26.14 17.77 20.26
N ASP A 70 26.83 18.22 21.31
CA ASP A 70 26.41 18.04 22.71
C ASP A 70 25.10 18.78 23.06
N ASN A 71 24.66 19.74 22.24
CA ASN A 71 23.40 20.45 22.41
C ASN A 71 22.24 19.85 21.60
N TRP A 72 22.47 18.72 20.93
CA TRP A 72 21.47 18.11 20.09
C TRP A 72 20.32 17.54 20.92
N VAL A 73 19.09 17.90 20.54
CA VAL A 73 17.84 17.39 21.12
C VAL A 73 17.02 16.78 20.00
N GLU A 74 16.56 15.53 20.18
CA GLU A 74 15.77 14.83 19.17
C GLU A 74 14.46 15.60 18.88
N PRO A 75 14.26 16.08 17.64
CA PRO A 75 13.02 16.73 17.28
C PRO A 75 11.86 15.73 17.18
N TYR A 76 10.66 16.19 17.54
CA TYR A 76 9.44 15.38 17.49
C TYR A 76 9.18 14.70 16.13
N TYR A 77 9.58 15.32 15.01
CA TYR A 77 9.36 14.71 13.69
C TYR A 77 10.16 13.41 13.48
N ILE A 78 11.27 13.22 14.19
CA ILE A 78 12.08 11.98 14.13
C ILE A 78 11.34 10.85 14.86
N GLU A 79 10.87 11.13 16.07
CA GLU A 79 10.04 10.19 16.83
C GLU A 79 8.79 9.82 16.02
N ARG A 80 8.12 10.83 15.44
CA ARG A 80 6.94 10.63 14.62
C ARG A 80 7.21 9.79 13.37
N PHE A 81 8.37 9.98 12.74
CA PHE A 81 8.78 9.16 11.61
C PHE A 81 8.90 7.68 12.01
N TYR A 82 9.51 7.38 13.15
CA TYR A 82 9.62 6.00 13.64
C TYR A 82 8.27 5.41 14.03
N GLN A 83 7.42 6.17 14.70
CA GLN A 83 6.05 5.74 15.00
C GLN A 83 5.29 5.37 13.73
N ILE A 84 5.31 6.24 12.71
CA ILE A 84 4.64 6.00 11.43
C ILE A 84 5.20 4.75 10.74
N ALA A 85 6.52 4.56 10.74
CA ALA A 85 7.15 3.37 10.16
C ALA A 85 6.67 2.10 10.86
N ASP A 86 6.54 2.13 12.19
CA ASP A 86 6.05 0.98 12.97
C ASP A 86 4.60 0.64 12.68
N GLU A 87 3.76 1.61 12.30
CA GLU A 87 2.36 1.33 11.91
C GLU A 87 2.25 0.41 10.66
N TYR A 88 3.31 0.27 9.85
CA TYR A 88 3.31 -0.64 8.71
C TYR A 88 3.73 -2.07 9.08
N LEU A 89 4.36 -2.26 10.23
CA LEU A 89 4.97 -3.53 10.63
C LEU A 89 4.08 -4.20 11.68
N ALA A 90 3.46 -5.33 11.34
CA ALA A 90 2.74 -6.14 12.33
C ALA A 90 3.75 -6.95 13.15
N ASN A 91 4.02 -6.52 14.38
CA ASN A 91 5.03 -7.11 15.25
C ASN A 91 4.48 -8.27 16.10
N GLU A 92 3.20 -8.27 16.46
CA GLU A 92 2.62 -9.25 17.40
C GLU A 92 2.38 -10.63 16.76
N ILE A 93 1.93 -10.66 15.51
CA ILE A 93 1.71 -11.90 14.74
C ILE A 93 3.02 -12.53 14.22
N GLY A 94 4.16 -11.87 14.44
CA GLY A 94 5.46 -12.28 13.92
C GLY A 94 5.50 -12.39 12.39
N TYR A 95 6.51 -13.06 11.86
CA TYR A 95 6.73 -13.24 10.40
C TYR A 95 5.66 -14.10 9.68
N ASN A 96 4.47 -14.32 10.25
CA ASN A 96 3.39 -15.02 9.55
C ASN A 96 2.68 -14.08 8.56
N LEU A 97 3.42 -13.70 7.51
CA LEU A 97 2.96 -12.78 6.46
C LEU A 97 1.73 -13.30 5.70
N LYS A 98 1.50 -14.61 5.72
CA LYS A 98 0.28 -15.22 5.16
C LYS A 98 -0.97 -14.73 5.90
N ILE A 99 -0.91 -14.57 7.21
CA ILE A 99 -2.04 -14.04 8.00
C ILE A 99 -2.32 -12.59 7.61
N VAL A 100 -1.27 -11.77 7.45
CA VAL A 100 -1.42 -10.39 6.98
C VAL A 100 -2.06 -10.34 5.59
N ALA A 101 -1.60 -11.18 4.66
CA ALA A 101 -2.16 -11.26 3.31
C ALA A 101 -3.66 -11.61 3.31
N LEU A 102 -4.06 -12.60 4.12
CA LEU A 102 -5.46 -13.00 4.28
C LEU A 102 -6.32 -11.89 4.91
N HIS A 103 -5.77 -11.12 5.84
CA HIS A 103 -6.50 -9.98 6.40
C HIS A 103 -6.63 -8.82 5.42
N ILE A 104 -5.67 -8.62 4.51
CA ILE A 104 -5.82 -7.65 3.40
C ILE A 104 -6.86 -8.15 2.39
N ASP A 105 -6.93 -9.46 2.12
CA ASP A 105 -8.02 -10.05 1.32
C ASP A 105 -9.39 -9.76 1.96
N ALA A 106 -9.51 -9.97 3.28
CA ALA A 106 -10.73 -9.66 4.03
C ALA A 106 -11.03 -8.15 4.03
N PHE A 107 -10.01 -7.30 4.16
CA PHE A 107 -10.13 -5.85 4.10
C PHE A 107 -10.77 -5.40 2.78
N TYR A 108 -10.33 -5.96 1.64
CA TYR A 108 -10.88 -5.66 0.31
C TYR A 108 -12.16 -6.42 -0.06
N SER A 109 -12.71 -7.24 0.86
CA SER A 109 -14.05 -7.79 0.71
C SER A 109 -15.16 -6.77 0.98
N ASN A 110 -14.83 -5.68 1.70
CA ASN A 110 -15.74 -4.55 1.91
C ASN A 110 -15.71 -3.61 0.70
N SER A 111 -16.89 -3.27 0.15
CA SER A 111 -17.05 -2.37 -0.98
C SER A 111 -16.48 -0.97 -0.73
N ASP A 112 -16.52 -0.49 0.52
CA ASP A 112 -16.02 0.83 0.89
C ASP A 112 -14.49 0.91 0.90
N ASN A 113 -13.81 -0.23 0.74
CA ASN A 113 -12.36 -0.32 0.85
C ASN A 113 -11.68 -0.50 -0.51
N VAL A 114 -12.43 -0.69 -1.60
CA VAL A 114 -11.90 -1.11 -2.91
C VAL A 114 -10.90 -0.12 -3.52
N ASN A 115 -11.04 1.16 -3.19
CA ASN A 115 -10.21 2.26 -3.67
C ASN A 115 -9.05 2.61 -2.73
N ILE A 116 -8.97 2.00 -1.53
CA ILE A 116 -7.90 2.29 -0.58
C ILE A 116 -6.59 1.66 -1.10
N PRO A 117 -5.48 2.42 -1.24
CA PRO A 117 -4.20 1.88 -1.72
C PRO A 117 -3.65 0.74 -0.84
N VAL A 118 -2.98 -0.23 -1.46
CA VAL A 118 -2.48 -1.44 -0.77
C VAL A 118 -1.55 -1.12 0.41
N MET A 119 -0.70 -0.11 0.28
CA MET A 119 0.17 0.31 1.39
C MET A 119 -0.62 0.90 2.57
N GLU A 120 -1.73 1.59 2.30
CA GLU A 120 -2.60 2.13 3.35
C GLU A 120 -3.42 1.01 3.99
N ALA A 121 -3.91 0.04 3.20
CA ALA A 121 -4.52 -1.18 3.71
C ALA A 121 -3.56 -1.99 4.59
N LEU A 122 -2.31 -2.19 4.15
CA LEU A 122 -1.27 -2.88 4.91
C LEU A 122 -1.07 -2.24 6.28
N ARG A 123 -0.92 -0.91 6.33
CA ARG A 123 -0.79 -0.17 7.60
C ARG A 123 -1.98 -0.37 8.53
N ILE A 124 -3.19 -0.27 8.02
CA ILE A 124 -4.42 -0.44 8.82
C ILE A 124 -4.49 -1.88 9.35
N VAL A 125 -4.25 -2.87 8.50
CA VAL A 125 -4.24 -4.28 8.88
C VAL A 125 -3.15 -4.56 9.91
N SER A 126 -1.92 -4.06 9.72
CA SER A 126 -0.82 -4.24 10.66
C SER A 126 -1.16 -3.70 12.06
N LEU A 127 -1.72 -2.49 12.14
CA LEU A 127 -2.20 -1.92 13.41
C LEU A 127 -3.28 -2.78 14.06
N MET A 128 -4.22 -3.29 13.28
CA MET A 128 -5.30 -4.14 13.80
C MET A 128 -4.75 -5.47 14.33
N GLN A 129 -3.75 -6.03 13.66
CA GLN A 129 -3.10 -7.27 14.08
C GLN A 129 -2.24 -7.10 15.33
N ASP A 130 -1.67 -5.91 15.54
CA ASP A 130 -0.93 -5.54 16.76
C ASP A 130 -1.85 -5.04 17.89
N GLY A 131 -3.17 -5.21 17.75
CA GLY A 131 -4.15 -4.84 18.77
C GLY A 131 -4.41 -3.34 18.93
N ASP A 132 -3.79 -2.47 18.12
CA ASP A 132 -4.07 -1.02 18.11
C ASP A 132 -5.33 -0.70 17.29
N ASN A 133 -6.45 -1.26 17.75
CA ASN A 133 -7.76 -1.14 17.12
C ASN A 133 -8.23 0.32 17.01
N LYS A 134 -7.88 1.17 17.99
CA LYS A 134 -8.32 2.57 18.01
C LYS A 134 -7.65 3.36 16.88
N THR A 135 -6.34 3.21 16.72
CA THR A 135 -5.62 3.87 15.63
C THR A 135 -6.03 3.27 14.29
N ALA A 136 -6.11 1.93 14.18
CA ALA A 136 -6.53 1.24 12.97
C ALA A 136 -7.91 1.73 12.46
N ASN A 137 -8.91 1.81 13.34
CA ASN A 137 -10.25 2.28 12.99
C ASN A 137 -10.26 3.75 12.56
N SER A 138 -9.52 4.61 13.26
CA SER A 138 -9.40 6.03 12.89
C SER A 138 -8.75 6.19 11.51
N ARG A 139 -7.74 5.37 11.20
CA ARG A 139 -7.09 5.34 9.88
C ARG A 139 -8.04 4.84 8.80
N LEU A 140 -8.78 3.75 9.06
CA LEU A 140 -9.77 3.19 8.14
C LEU A 140 -10.83 4.23 7.76
N LEU A 141 -11.46 4.88 8.74
CA LEU A 141 -12.50 5.88 8.48
C LEU A 141 -11.98 7.04 7.63
N ARG A 142 -10.76 7.51 7.90
CA ARG A 142 -10.11 8.56 7.11
C ARG A 142 -9.80 8.10 5.68
N ALA A 143 -9.33 6.86 5.52
CA ALA A 143 -9.03 6.29 4.20
C ALA A 143 -10.32 6.13 3.37
N GLN A 144 -11.39 5.59 3.96
CA GLN A 144 -12.70 5.49 3.31
C GLN A 144 -13.24 6.87 2.91
N GLN A 145 -13.18 7.86 3.82
CA GLN A 145 -13.59 9.22 3.50
C GLN A 145 -12.77 9.83 2.36
N LYS A 146 -11.46 9.54 2.29
CA LYS A 146 -10.56 10.10 1.28
C LYS A 146 -10.76 9.49 -0.11
N HIS A 147 -11.05 8.19 -0.19
CA HIS A 147 -11.01 7.43 -1.44
C HIS A 147 -12.39 7.01 -1.97
N ASN A 148 -13.48 7.29 -1.23
CA ASN A 148 -14.86 7.09 -1.68
C ASN A 148 -15.58 8.41 -2.02
N GLN A 149 -14.86 9.53 -2.07
CA GLN A 149 -15.32 10.82 -2.59
C GLN A 149 -15.01 10.93 -4.08
#